data_AF-A0AAV0LQE2-F1
#
_entry.id   AF-A0AAV0LQE2-F1
#
_cell.length_a   1.000
_cell.length_b   1.000
_cell.length_c   1.000
_cell.angle_alpha   90.00
_cell.angle_beta   90.00
_cell.angle_gamma   90.00
#
_symmetry.space_group_name_H-M   'P 1'
#
loop_
_entity.id
_entity.type
_entity.pdbx_description
1 polymer ?
#
loop_
_entity_poly.entity_id
_entity_poly.type
_entity_poly.pdbx_seq_one_letter_code
_entity_poly.pdbx_strand_id
1 'polypeptide(L)'
;MSCPHLAGVAALIKKAHPDWSPAAVRSAMMTTADTVDLSGRPIQDASPKKGPATGFAMGAGQVNPSKALNPGLVYDLNSADYVRLLCAMNLTAAQIRAITRSVVDNSCSSSSLDLNYPSFVAFFSRSSEVLELRRTLTNVGQEMATYSAAVTPMDGLQVRVVPQHLVFKGNGDKLSFKLVIQSVILKKKKKKFQKSGYLKWVEDGGGKHIVQSPIVATNIHSY
;
A
#
# COMPACT_ATOMS: atom_id res chain seq x y z
N MET A 1 -9.33 11.51 -18.56
CA MET A 1 -8.05 12.20 -18.86
C MET A 1 -6.88 11.82 -17.95
N SER A 2 -7.07 11.37 -16.70
CA SER A 2 -5.96 11.05 -15.79
C SER A 2 -5.18 9.76 -16.12
N CYS A 3 -5.86 8.73 -16.64
CA CYS A 3 -5.23 7.46 -17.02
C CYS A 3 -4.02 7.60 -17.99
N PRO A 4 -4.13 8.31 -19.13
CA PRO A 4 -2.99 8.46 -20.05
C PRO A 4 -1.81 9.24 -19.43
N HIS A 5 -2.06 10.14 -18.47
CA HIS A 5 -0.96 10.82 -17.75
C HIS A 5 -0.18 9.82 -16.89
N LEU A 6 -0.87 8.96 -16.14
CA LEU A 6 -0.21 7.92 -15.35
C LEU A 6 0.50 6.90 -16.23
N ALA A 7 -0.06 6.54 -17.39
CA ALA A 7 0.59 5.67 -18.36
C ALA A 7 1.91 6.29 -18.89
N GLY A 8 1.92 7.58 -19.22
CA GLY A 8 3.12 8.29 -19.63
C GLY A 8 4.19 8.33 -18.53
N VAL A 9 3.80 8.61 -17.29
CA VAL A 9 4.72 8.58 -16.13
C VAL A 9 5.29 7.18 -15.91
N ALA A 10 4.45 6.14 -15.95
CA ALA A 10 4.88 4.76 -15.81
C ALA A 10 5.88 4.36 -16.92
N ALA A 11 5.65 4.80 -18.17
CA ALA A 11 6.58 4.55 -19.26
C ALA A 11 7.94 5.24 -19.05
N LEU A 12 7.96 6.48 -18.53
CA LEU A 12 9.19 7.19 -18.19
C LEU A 12 9.96 6.47 -17.06
N ILE A 13 9.27 6.06 -16.00
CA ILE A 13 9.88 5.29 -14.91
C ILE A 13 10.44 3.97 -15.43
N LYS A 14 9.68 3.24 -16.26
CA LYS A 14 10.14 1.98 -16.85
C LYS A 14 11.33 2.16 -17.80
N LYS A 15 11.43 3.29 -18.48
CA LYS A 15 12.62 3.64 -19.29
C LYS A 15 13.83 3.91 -18.42
N ALA A 16 13.66 4.58 -17.28
CA ALA A 16 14.73 4.85 -16.33
C ALA A 16 15.17 3.59 -15.55
N HIS A 17 14.23 2.67 -15.30
CA HIS A 17 14.44 1.40 -14.59
C HIS A 17 13.93 0.22 -15.43
N PRO A 18 14.69 -0.21 -16.46
CA PRO A 18 14.24 -1.23 -17.42
C PRO A 18 13.96 -2.60 -16.80
N ASP A 19 14.57 -2.90 -15.66
CA ASP A 19 14.46 -4.15 -14.91
C ASP A 19 13.25 -4.20 -13.96
N TRP A 20 12.68 -3.05 -13.59
CA TRP A 20 11.58 -2.99 -12.63
C TRP A 20 10.32 -3.70 -13.11
N SER A 21 9.71 -4.49 -12.23
CA SER A 21 8.41 -5.10 -12.52
C SER A 21 7.32 -4.01 -12.68
N PRO A 22 6.19 -4.32 -13.33
CA PRO A 22 5.03 -3.43 -13.32
C PRO A 22 4.54 -3.08 -11.89
N ALA A 23 4.72 -3.99 -10.92
CA ALA A 23 4.36 -3.73 -9.53
C ALA A 23 5.32 -2.76 -8.85
N ALA A 24 6.62 -2.85 -9.13
CA ALA A 24 7.62 -1.89 -8.64
C ALA A 24 7.36 -0.49 -9.19
N VAL A 25 7.05 -0.36 -10.50
CA VAL A 25 6.67 0.94 -11.11
C VAL A 25 5.42 1.52 -10.45
N ARG A 26 4.37 0.71 -10.27
CA ARG A 26 3.16 1.13 -9.54
C ARG A 26 3.49 1.55 -8.11
N SER A 27 4.33 0.77 -7.42
CA SER A 27 4.73 1.06 -6.06
C SER A 27 5.41 2.42 -5.98
N ALA A 28 6.40 2.69 -6.83
CA ALA A 28 7.11 3.96 -6.84
C ALA A 28 6.15 5.15 -7.04
N MET A 29 5.24 5.06 -8.01
CA MET A 29 4.25 6.11 -8.25
C MET A 29 3.32 6.34 -7.05
N MET A 30 2.93 5.27 -6.36
CA MET A 30 2.03 5.37 -5.20
C MET A 30 2.74 5.87 -3.96
N THR A 31 3.92 5.34 -3.64
CA THR A 31 4.59 5.62 -2.36
C THR A 31 5.22 7.00 -2.30
N THR A 32 5.45 7.62 -3.45
CA THR A 32 5.97 8.99 -3.56
C THR A 32 4.90 10.01 -3.95
N ALA A 33 3.63 9.62 -4.00
CA ALA A 33 2.53 10.52 -4.32
C ALA A 33 2.39 11.61 -3.24
N ASP A 34 2.10 12.84 -3.67
CA ASP A 34 1.86 13.96 -2.78
C ASP A 34 0.42 13.93 -2.27
N THR A 35 0.25 14.09 -0.96
CA THR A 35 -1.07 14.09 -0.28
C THR A 35 -1.54 15.50 0.10
N VAL A 36 -0.71 16.50 -0.19
CA VAL A 36 -0.96 17.91 0.05
C VAL A 36 -1.00 18.68 -1.26
N ASP A 37 -1.75 19.77 -1.28
CA ASP A 37 -1.79 20.72 -2.38
C ASP A 37 -0.56 21.66 -2.36
N LEU A 38 -0.50 22.58 -3.32
CA LEU A 38 0.57 23.58 -3.43
C LEU A 38 0.65 24.54 -2.24
N SER A 39 -0.41 24.63 -1.42
CA SER A 39 -0.43 25.42 -0.18
C SER A 39 0.00 24.61 1.04
N GLY A 40 0.43 23.35 0.86
CA GLY A 40 0.83 22.46 1.94
C GLY A 40 -0.34 21.91 2.76
N ARG A 41 -1.58 22.12 2.31
CA ARG A 41 -2.79 21.61 2.98
C ARG A 41 -3.20 20.27 2.40
N PRO A 42 -3.89 19.39 3.15
CA PRO A 42 -4.42 18.15 2.60
C PRO A 42 -5.26 18.41 1.34
N ILE A 43 -5.06 17.61 0.29
CA ILE A 43 -5.87 17.66 -0.93
C ILE A 43 -7.35 17.51 -0.53
N GLN A 44 -8.23 18.35 -1.07
CA GLN A 44 -9.66 18.35 -0.75
C GLN A 44 -10.45 17.47 -1.71
N ASP A 45 -11.53 16.86 -1.23
CA ASP A 45 -12.53 16.24 -2.11
C ASP A 45 -13.25 17.35 -2.91
N ALA A 46 -13.61 17.07 -4.16
CA ALA A 46 -14.33 18.01 -5.00
C ALA A 46 -15.69 18.41 -4.41
N SER A 47 -16.29 17.55 -3.57
CA SER A 47 -17.47 17.88 -2.78
C SER A 47 -17.06 18.67 -1.52
N PRO A 48 -17.43 19.96 -1.39
CA PRO A 48 -17.00 20.79 -0.25
C PRO A 48 -17.46 20.25 1.10
N LYS A 49 -18.54 19.44 1.11
CA LYS A 49 -19.13 18.84 2.30
C LYS A 49 -18.31 17.67 2.87
N LYS A 50 -17.36 17.12 2.10
CA LYS A 50 -16.56 15.95 2.49
C LYS A 50 -15.22 16.31 3.12
N GLY A 51 -14.73 17.54 2.94
CA GLY A 51 -13.44 17.98 3.46
C GLY A 51 -12.25 17.31 2.76
N PRO A 52 -11.15 17.01 3.47
CA PRO A 52 -9.96 16.37 2.88
C PRO A 52 -10.29 15.05 2.15
N ALA A 53 -9.71 14.88 0.96
CA ALA A 53 -9.82 13.67 0.16
C ALA A 53 -9.24 12.47 0.93
N THR A 54 -10.02 11.39 0.97
CA THR A 54 -9.61 10.14 1.62
C THR A 54 -8.92 9.21 0.62
N GLY A 55 -8.34 8.11 1.11
CA GLY A 55 -7.76 7.08 0.24
C GLY A 55 -8.76 6.49 -0.77
N PHE A 56 -10.07 6.52 -0.48
CA PHE A 56 -11.09 6.11 -1.45
C PHE A 56 -11.32 7.12 -2.58
N ALA A 57 -11.01 8.40 -2.36
CA ALA A 57 -11.19 9.46 -3.35
C ALA A 57 -9.96 9.62 -4.25
N MET A 58 -8.75 9.56 -3.68
CA MET A 58 -7.49 9.85 -4.39
C MET A 58 -6.45 8.72 -4.37
N GLY A 59 -6.76 7.57 -3.77
CA GLY A 59 -5.78 6.50 -3.60
C GLY A 59 -4.61 6.95 -2.72
N ALA A 60 -3.40 6.93 -3.27
CA ALA A 60 -2.19 7.36 -2.57
C ALA A 60 -1.96 8.89 -2.61
N GLY A 61 -2.62 9.61 -3.53
CA GLY A 61 -2.45 11.05 -3.72
C GLY A 61 -2.18 11.44 -5.17
N GLN A 62 -1.68 12.66 -5.36
CA GLN A 62 -1.28 13.21 -6.65
C GLN A 62 0.08 12.64 -7.07
N VAL A 63 0.20 12.16 -8.31
CA VAL A 63 1.47 11.61 -8.81
C VAL A 63 2.59 12.65 -8.79
N ASN A 64 3.76 12.28 -8.29
CA ASN A 64 4.98 13.08 -8.35
C ASN A 64 6.04 12.33 -9.17
N PRO A 65 6.16 12.61 -10.49
CA PRO A 65 7.07 11.86 -11.36
C PRO A 65 8.53 11.95 -10.93
N SER A 66 8.97 13.12 -10.47
CA SER A 66 10.36 13.35 -10.06
C SER A 66 10.76 12.51 -8.85
N LYS A 67 9.89 12.42 -7.83
CA LYS A 67 10.13 11.54 -6.68
C LYS A 67 10.00 10.06 -7.05
N ALA A 68 9.06 9.72 -7.92
CA ALA A 68 8.83 8.32 -8.33
C ALA A 68 10.00 7.69 -9.10
N LEU A 69 10.90 8.51 -9.66
CA LEU A 69 12.14 8.00 -10.26
C LEU A 69 13.10 7.42 -9.22
N ASN A 70 13.10 7.91 -7.98
CA ASN A 70 13.97 7.42 -6.92
C ASN A 70 13.17 7.29 -5.62
N PRO A 71 12.35 6.24 -5.46
CA PRO A 71 11.43 6.10 -4.35
C PRO A 71 12.09 5.59 -3.06
N GLY A 72 13.36 5.16 -3.11
CA GLY A 72 14.07 4.49 -2.01
C GLY A 72 13.66 3.03 -1.84
N LEU A 73 12.38 2.77 -1.55
CA LEU A 73 11.84 1.41 -1.39
C LEU A 73 10.62 1.16 -2.29
N VAL A 74 10.44 -0.09 -2.70
CA VAL A 74 9.26 -0.55 -3.45
C VAL A 74 8.61 -1.80 -2.84
N TYR A 75 7.28 -1.87 -2.96
CA TYR A 75 6.47 -3.06 -2.72
C TYR A 75 6.38 -3.84 -4.03
N ASP A 76 7.28 -4.81 -4.22
CA ASP A 76 7.33 -5.62 -5.42
C ASP A 76 6.57 -6.94 -5.27
N LEU A 77 6.05 -7.46 -6.39
CA LEU A 77 5.37 -8.74 -6.50
C LEU A 77 5.34 -9.19 -7.96
N ASN A 78 5.08 -10.48 -8.18
CA ASN A 78 5.03 -11.07 -9.52
C ASN A 78 3.64 -11.63 -9.87
N SER A 79 3.52 -12.21 -11.07
CA SER A 79 2.27 -12.80 -11.54
C SER A 79 1.77 -13.95 -10.66
N ALA A 80 2.65 -14.75 -10.08
CA ALA A 80 2.29 -15.86 -9.20
C ALA A 80 1.64 -15.37 -7.89
N ASP A 81 2.03 -14.19 -7.39
CA ASP A 81 1.37 -13.57 -6.22
C ASP A 81 -0.12 -13.27 -6.50
N TYR A 82 -0.44 -12.78 -7.71
CA TYR A 82 -1.83 -12.56 -8.11
C TYR A 82 -2.59 -13.89 -8.25
N VAL A 83 -1.96 -14.95 -8.75
CA VAL A 83 -2.59 -16.27 -8.82
C VAL A 83 -2.89 -16.80 -7.41
N ARG A 84 -1.95 -16.67 -6.46
CA ARG A 84 -2.16 -17.02 -5.03
C ARG A 84 -3.34 -16.26 -4.42
N LEU A 85 -3.50 -14.98 -4.74
CA LEU A 85 -4.65 -14.19 -4.33
C LEU A 85 -5.95 -14.74 -4.91
N LEU A 86 -6.00 -15.01 -6.22
CA LEU A 86 -7.18 -15.58 -6.86
C LEU A 86 -7.57 -16.94 -6.25
N CYS A 87 -6.58 -17.79 -5.92
CA CYS A 87 -6.82 -19.04 -5.19
C CYS A 87 -7.44 -18.77 -3.80
N ALA A 88 -6.94 -17.79 -3.05
CA ALA A 88 -7.44 -17.45 -1.72
C ALA A 88 -8.84 -16.83 -1.71
N MET A 89 -9.29 -16.30 -2.85
CA MET A 89 -10.66 -15.80 -3.04
C MET A 89 -11.68 -16.92 -3.31
N ASN A 90 -11.28 -18.20 -3.19
CA ASN A 90 -12.12 -19.38 -3.45
C ASN A 90 -12.70 -19.46 -4.87
N LEU A 91 -11.96 -18.93 -5.86
CA LEU A 91 -12.31 -19.10 -7.27
C LEU A 91 -12.03 -20.53 -7.73
N THR A 92 -12.84 -21.04 -8.66
CA THR A 92 -12.62 -22.36 -9.25
C THR A 92 -11.45 -22.34 -10.23
N ALA A 93 -10.82 -23.50 -10.46
CA ALA A 93 -9.73 -23.61 -11.43
C ALA A 93 -10.12 -23.11 -12.84
N ALA A 94 -11.38 -23.33 -13.25
CA ALA A 94 -11.90 -22.83 -14.51
C ALA A 94 -11.97 -21.29 -14.56
N GLN A 95 -12.41 -20.65 -13.47
CA GLN A 95 -12.44 -19.19 -13.36
C GLN A 95 -11.03 -18.59 -13.37
N ILE A 96 -10.09 -19.18 -12.61
CA ILE A 96 -8.71 -18.70 -12.58
C ILE A 96 -8.06 -18.87 -13.96
N ARG A 97 -8.29 -19.99 -14.66
CA ARG A 97 -7.82 -20.19 -16.04
C ARG A 97 -8.45 -19.18 -17.01
N ALA A 98 -9.71 -18.82 -16.84
CA ALA A 98 -10.37 -17.81 -17.67
C ALA A 98 -9.73 -16.42 -17.50
N ILE A 99 -9.28 -16.07 -16.29
CA ILE A 99 -8.63 -14.79 -15.98
C ILE A 99 -7.16 -14.80 -16.43
N THR A 100 -6.40 -15.80 -16.02
CA THR A 100 -4.94 -15.87 -16.22
C THR A 100 -4.54 -16.35 -17.61
N ARG A 101 -5.46 -17.00 -18.33
CA ARG A 101 -5.21 -17.68 -19.62
C ARG A 101 -4.08 -18.72 -19.55
N SER A 102 -3.75 -19.20 -18.36
CA SER A 102 -2.70 -20.20 -18.12
C SER A 102 -3.24 -21.39 -17.32
N VAL A 103 -2.57 -22.54 -17.44
CA VAL A 103 -2.82 -23.68 -16.55
C VAL A 103 -2.30 -23.31 -15.15
N VAL A 104 -3.18 -23.45 -14.17
CA VAL A 104 -2.87 -23.25 -12.75
C VAL A 104 -2.41 -24.59 -12.23
N ASP A 105 -1.10 -24.81 -12.16
CA ASP A 105 -0.57 -26.02 -11.52
C ASP A 105 0.23 -25.62 -10.26
N ASN A 106 -0.08 -26.27 -9.14
CA ASN A 106 0.54 -26.13 -7.81
C ASN A 106 0.57 -24.74 -7.13
N SER A 107 0.20 -23.64 -7.80
CA SER A 107 0.24 -22.28 -7.24
C SER A 107 -0.78 -21.98 -6.13
N CYS A 108 -1.82 -22.81 -5.98
CA CYS A 108 -2.82 -22.65 -4.92
C CYS A 108 -2.41 -23.27 -3.57
N SER A 109 -1.29 -24.02 -3.51
CA SER A 109 -0.76 -24.61 -2.26
C SER A 109 -0.36 -23.57 -1.21
N SER A 110 -0.04 -22.34 -1.64
CA SER A 110 0.38 -21.21 -0.81
C SER A 110 -0.57 -20.01 -1.00
N SER A 111 -1.87 -20.27 -1.12
CA SER A 111 -2.87 -19.20 -1.29
C SER A 111 -2.83 -18.19 -0.14
N SER A 112 -2.96 -16.90 -0.46
CA SER A 112 -2.96 -15.82 0.53
C SER A 112 -3.77 -14.63 0.03
N LEU A 113 -4.60 -14.05 0.92
CA LEU A 113 -5.28 -12.77 0.67
C LEU A 113 -4.35 -11.56 0.90
N ASP A 114 -3.17 -11.80 1.49
CA ASP A 114 -2.24 -10.75 1.92
C ASP A 114 -1.26 -10.37 0.81
N LEU A 115 -1.79 -9.75 -0.26
CA LEU A 115 -0.99 -9.29 -1.39
C LEU A 115 -0.03 -8.16 -0.96
N ASN A 116 1.21 -8.18 -1.46
CA ASN A 116 2.24 -7.17 -1.14
C ASN A 116 1.98 -5.80 -1.79
N TYR A 117 0.86 -5.18 -1.44
CA TYR A 117 0.34 -3.98 -2.09
C TYR A 117 0.73 -2.70 -1.31
N PRO A 118 1.06 -1.57 -1.98
CA PRO A 118 1.53 -0.32 -1.35
C PRO A 118 0.45 0.49 -0.62
N SER A 119 -0.67 -0.13 -0.24
CA SER A 119 -1.76 0.49 0.53
C SER A 119 -2.45 -0.55 1.42
N PHE A 120 -3.17 -0.06 2.42
CA PHE A 120 -3.84 -0.89 3.41
C PHE A 120 -5.31 -0.52 3.51
N VAL A 121 -6.16 -1.54 3.45
CA VAL A 121 -7.58 -1.41 3.78
C VAL A 121 -7.89 -2.35 4.94
N ALA A 122 -8.52 -1.84 5.98
CA ALA A 122 -8.90 -2.59 7.16
C ALA A 122 -10.41 -2.60 7.31
N PHE A 123 -11.00 -3.80 7.21
CA PHE A 123 -12.41 -4.02 7.42
C PHE A 123 -12.63 -4.69 8.77
N PHE A 124 -13.31 -3.98 9.66
CA PHE A 124 -13.65 -4.49 10.99
C PHE A 124 -15.07 -5.05 11.00
N SER A 125 -15.23 -6.22 11.63
CA SER A 125 -16.51 -6.86 11.89
C SER A 125 -16.74 -6.99 13.40
N ARG A 126 -17.88 -7.53 13.83
CA ARG A 126 -18.13 -7.80 15.26
C ARG A 126 -17.17 -8.83 15.86
N SER A 127 -16.61 -9.73 15.06
CA SER A 127 -15.78 -10.84 15.50
C SER A 127 -14.28 -10.61 15.29
N SER A 128 -13.90 -9.60 14.50
CA SER A 128 -12.51 -9.29 14.21
C SER A 128 -12.21 -7.86 14.63
N GLU A 129 -11.61 -7.72 15.82
CA GLU A 129 -11.14 -6.45 16.37
C GLU A 129 -9.69 -6.13 15.95
N VAL A 130 -8.93 -7.13 15.51
CA VAL A 130 -7.50 -7.00 15.15
C VAL A 130 -7.29 -7.53 13.73
N LEU A 131 -6.60 -6.74 12.92
CA LEU A 131 -6.15 -7.11 11.58
C LEU A 131 -4.63 -7.03 11.50
N GLU A 132 -4.00 -8.10 11.02
CA GLU A 132 -2.57 -8.12 10.69
C GLU A 132 -2.39 -8.20 9.17
N LEU A 133 -1.56 -7.30 8.63
CA LEU A 133 -1.21 -7.25 7.20
C LEU A 133 0.31 -7.29 7.07
N ARG A 134 0.85 -8.21 6.29
CA ARG A 134 2.29 -8.37 6.07
C ARG A 134 2.70 -7.76 4.75
N ARG A 135 3.82 -7.06 4.75
CA ARG A 135 4.41 -6.51 3.52
C ARG A 135 5.90 -6.78 3.50
N THR A 136 6.44 -6.79 2.29
CA THR A 136 7.87 -6.89 2.02
C THR A 136 8.27 -5.69 1.19
N LEU A 137 9.25 -4.95 1.70
CA LEU A 137 9.87 -3.84 0.99
C LEU A 137 11.17 -4.32 0.38
N THR A 138 11.44 -3.88 -0.85
CA THR A 138 12.73 -4.07 -1.52
C THR A 138 13.43 -2.72 -1.60
N ASN A 139 14.69 -2.66 -1.18
CA ASN A 139 15.51 -1.47 -1.36
C ASN A 139 15.93 -1.32 -2.82
N VAL A 140 15.66 -0.17 -3.41
CA VAL A 140 16.09 0.17 -4.78
C VAL A 140 17.11 1.32 -4.79
N GLY A 141 17.50 1.81 -3.61
CA GLY A 141 18.67 2.68 -3.42
C GLY A 141 19.98 1.91 -3.55
N GLN A 142 21.05 2.61 -3.91
CA GLN A 142 22.38 1.99 -4.09
C GLN A 142 23.11 1.72 -2.78
N GLU A 143 22.78 2.48 -1.73
CA GLU A 143 23.49 2.46 -0.45
C GLU A 143 22.72 1.68 0.62
N MET A 144 23.43 1.41 1.73
CA MET A 144 22.82 0.94 2.97
C MET A 144 21.93 2.03 3.53
N ALA A 145 20.70 1.69 3.92
CA ALA A 145 19.74 2.65 4.45
C ALA A 145 18.94 2.04 5.59
N THR A 146 18.69 2.85 6.63
CA THR A 146 17.77 2.51 7.70
C THR A 146 16.52 3.35 7.59
N TYR A 147 15.37 2.71 7.72
CA TYR A 147 14.08 3.37 7.68
C TYR A 147 13.33 3.17 8.99
N SER A 148 12.75 4.25 9.50
CA SER A 148 11.89 4.26 10.67
C SER A 148 10.41 4.39 10.28
N ALA A 149 9.56 3.54 10.85
CA ALA A 149 8.12 3.58 10.64
C ALA A 149 7.46 4.70 11.44
N ALA A 150 6.66 5.53 10.77
CA ALA A 150 5.79 6.54 11.36
C ALA A 150 4.35 6.33 10.88
N VAL A 151 3.40 6.30 11.81
CA VAL A 151 1.98 6.09 11.49
C VAL A 151 1.17 7.29 11.91
N THR A 152 0.22 7.69 11.06
CA THR A 152 -0.75 8.75 11.40
C THR A 152 -1.67 8.28 12.53
N PRO A 153 -1.79 9.03 13.64
CA PRO A 153 -2.76 8.72 14.68
C PRO A 153 -4.19 8.70 14.11
N MET A 154 -4.94 7.64 14.41
CA MET A 154 -6.32 7.49 13.95
C MET A 154 -7.22 7.23 15.15
N ASP A 155 -8.05 8.21 15.51
CA ASP A 155 -8.88 8.14 16.72
C ASP A 155 -9.69 6.84 16.78
N GLY A 156 -9.49 6.14 17.90
CA GLY A 156 -10.15 4.88 18.22
C GLY A 156 -9.68 3.66 17.41
N LEU A 157 -8.55 3.78 16.73
CA LEU A 157 -7.75 2.67 16.24
C LEU A 157 -6.37 2.72 16.88
N GLN A 158 -5.85 1.56 17.27
CA GLN A 158 -4.44 1.40 17.62
C GLN A 158 -3.71 0.76 16.44
N VAL A 159 -2.75 1.48 15.88
CA VAL A 159 -1.96 1.01 14.74
C VAL A 159 -0.50 0.89 15.14
N ARG A 160 0.09 -0.28 14.86
CA ARG A 160 1.47 -0.61 15.22
C ARG A 160 2.16 -1.28 14.04
N VAL A 161 3.47 -1.08 13.92
CA VAL A 161 4.31 -1.70 12.89
C VAL A 161 5.40 -2.51 13.57
N VAL A 162 5.64 -3.74 13.11
CA VAL A 162 6.65 -4.64 13.67
C VAL A 162 7.47 -5.28 12.54
N PRO A 163 8.81 -5.09 12.49
CA PRO A 163 9.60 -4.21 13.35
C PRO A 163 9.36 -2.72 13.05
N GLN A 164 9.75 -1.83 13.95
CA GLN A 164 9.63 -0.37 13.75
C GLN A 164 10.76 0.21 12.90
N HIS A 165 11.87 -0.51 12.77
CA HIS A 165 13.03 -0.13 11.95
C HIS A 165 13.35 -1.24 10.94
N LEU A 166 13.74 -0.86 9.74
CA LEU A 166 14.22 -1.75 8.69
C LEU A 166 15.62 -1.30 8.26
N VAL A 167 16.60 -2.18 8.36
CA VAL A 167 18.01 -1.89 8.04
C VAL A 167 18.38 -2.67 6.77
N PHE A 168 18.34 -2.01 5.63
CA PHE A 168 18.68 -2.61 4.34
C PHE A 168 20.17 -2.50 4.08
N LYS A 169 20.81 -3.61 3.69
CA LYS A 169 22.26 -3.66 3.46
C LYS A 169 22.69 -3.07 2.12
N GLY A 170 21.78 -2.92 1.18
CA GLY A 170 22.04 -2.36 -0.15
C GLY A 170 20.91 -2.63 -1.13
N ASN A 171 21.17 -2.39 -2.41
CA ASN A 171 20.20 -2.58 -3.49
C ASN A 171 19.74 -4.04 -3.58
N GLY A 172 18.42 -4.24 -3.74
CA GLY A 172 17.79 -5.54 -3.92
C GLY A 172 17.49 -6.27 -2.61
N ASP A 173 17.98 -5.77 -1.47
CA ASP A 173 17.70 -6.35 -0.16
C ASP A 173 16.20 -6.24 0.17
N LYS A 174 15.66 -7.30 0.78
CA LYS A 174 14.22 -7.47 1.03
C LYS A 174 13.97 -7.70 2.50
N LEU A 175 13.16 -6.84 3.10
CA LEU A 175 12.76 -6.97 4.50
C LEU A 175 11.25 -6.90 4.63
N SER A 176 10.72 -7.73 5.52
CA SER A 176 9.29 -7.80 5.79
C SER A 176 8.92 -7.12 7.10
N PHE A 177 7.72 -6.57 7.14
CA PHE A 177 7.10 -6.03 8.35
C PHE A 177 5.63 -6.42 8.43
N LYS A 178 5.07 -6.30 9.63
CA LYS A 178 3.64 -6.46 9.90
C LYS A 178 3.04 -5.14 10.33
N LEU A 179 1.94 -4.75 9.70
CA LEU A 179 1.05 -3.69 10.15
C LEU A 179 -0.09 -4.33 10.95
N VAL A 180 -0.21 -3.96 12.21
CA VAL A 180 -1.27 -4.43 13.12
C VAL A 180 -2.21 -3.27 13.38
N ILE A 181 -3.49 -3.45 13.04
CA ILE A 181 -4.55 -2.44 13.24
C ILE A 181 -5.60 -3.06 14.16
N GLN A 182 -5.73 -2.50 15.36
CA GLN A 182 -6.71 -2.92 16.36
C GLN A 182 -7.78 -1.84 16.53
N SER A 183 -9.04 -2.24 16.43
CA SER A 183 -10.18 -1.36 16.72
C SER A 183 -10.46 -1.35 18.22
N VAL A 184 -10.50 -0.17 18.82
CA VAL A 184 -10.93 0.03 20.22
C VAL A 184 -12.35 0.62 20.32
N ILE A 185 -13.00 0.92 19.18
CA ILE A 185 -14.34 1.54 19.11
C ILE A 185 -15.47 0.51 19.12
N LEU A 186 -15.24 -0.73 18.66
CA LEU A 186 -16.31 -1.72 18.45
C LEU A 186 -17.09 -2.07 19.73
N LYS A 187 -16.49 -1.85 20.90
CA LYS A 187 -17.16 -2.05 22.19
C LYS A 187 -18.21 -0.98 22.53
N LYS A 188 -18.29 0.16 21.81
CA LYS A 188 -19.13 1.30 22.23
C LYS A 188 -20.21 1.80 21.26
N LYS A 189 -20.17 1.64 19.93
CA LYS A 189 -21.26 2.16 19.04
C LYS A 189 -21.47 1.39 17.72
N LYS A 190 -22.75 1.16 17.36
CA LYS A 190 -23.24 0.59 16.07
C LYS A 190 -23.07 1.52 14.84
N LYS A 191 -22.31 2.61 14.91
CA LYS A 191 -22.26 3.61 13.83
C LYS A 191 -21.23 3.20 12.77
N LYS A 192 -21.55 3.42 11.49
CA LYS A 192 -20.57 3.36 10.40
C LYS A 192 -19.44 4.33 10.70
N PHE A 193 -18.19 3.89 10.55
CA PHE A 193 -17.04 4.78 10.65
C PHE A 193 -16.10 4.55 9.47
N GLN A 194 -15.39 5.61 9.11
CA GLN A 194 -14.28 5.57 8.19
C GLN A 194 -13.18 6.44 8.77
N LYS A 195 -11.98 5.88 8.90
CA LYS A 195 -10.77 6.58 9.30
C LYS A 195 -9.73 6.41 8.19
N SER A 196 -8.98 7.48 7.94
CA SER A 196 -7.90 7.49 6.95
C SER A 196 -6.63 7.99 7.62
N GLY A 197 -5.51 7.42 7.23
CA GLY A 197 -4.19 7.79 7.72
C GLY A 197 -3.12 7.24 6.78
N TYR A 198 -1.87 7.31 7.21
CA TYR A 198 -0.73 6.85 6.42
C TYR A 198 0.27 6.09 7.29
N LEU A 199 0.90 5.07 6.71
CA LEU A 199 2.18 4.54 7.15
C LEU A 199 3.26 5.22 6.32
N LYS A 200 4.30 5.74 6.96
CA LYS A 200 5.50 6.28 6.31
C LYS A 200 6.71 5.51 6.79
N TRP A 201 7.55 5.09 5.86
CA TRP A 201 8.93 4.73 6.14
C TRP A 201 9.79 5.94 5.80
N VAL A 202 10.41 6.53 6.83
CA VAL A 202 11.27 7.71 6.70
C VAL A 202 12.70 7.24 6.81
N GLU A 203 13.51 7.59 5.82
CA GLU A 203 14.95 7.30 5.84
C GLU A 203 15.62 8.08 6.98
N ASP A 204 16.39 7.38 7.82
CA ASP A 204 17.07 7.96 8.97
C ASP A 204 18.27 8.81 8.53
N GLY A 205 18.86 9.59 9.45
CA GLY A 205 20.12 10.31 9.21
C GLY A 205 20.02 11.50 8.25
N GLY A 206 18.82 12.06 8.04
CA GLY A 206 18.61 13.17 7.11
C GLY A 206 18.44 12.72 5.65
N GLY A 207 18.16 11.43 5.44
CA GLY A 207 17.81 10.86 4.15
C GLY A 207 16.62 11.56 3.48
N LYS A 208 16.56 11.48 2.15
CA LYS A 208 15.58 12.20 1.32
C LYS A 208 14.33 11.37 1.04
N HIS A 209 14.36 10.06 1.33
CA HIS A 209 13.28 9.16 0.95
C HIS A 209 12.20 9.06 2.03
N ILE A 210 10.95 9.26 1.61
CA ILE A 210 9.76 8.99 2.40
C ILE A 210 8.86 8.07 1.57
N VAL A 211 8.67 6.84 2.04
CA VAL A 211 7.86 5.83 1.37
C VAL A 211 6.51 5.77 2.10
N GLN A 212 5.48 6.33 1.48
CA GLN A 212 4.18 6.55 2.12
C GLN A 212 3.09 5.62 1.57
N SER A 213 2.38 4.93 2.46
CA SER A 213 1.26 4.04 2.09
C SER A 213 -0.02 4.48 2.79
N PRO A 214 -1.13 4.73 2.06
CA PRO A 214 -2.40 5.10 2.68
C PRO A 214 -2.99 3.91 3.44
N ILE A 215 -3.63 4.22 4.57
CA ILE A 215 -4.40 3.29 5.39
C ILE A 215 -5.83 3.80 5.42
N VAL A 216 -6.79 2.95 5.06
CA VAL A 216 -8.22 3.23 5.22
C VAL A 216 -8.86 2.14 6.08
N ALA A 217 -9.50 2.54 7.16
CA ALA A 217 -10.15 1.63 8.10
C ALA A 217 -11.64 1.92 8.19
N THR A 218 -12.46 0.88 8.05
CA THR A 218 -13.93 0.99 8.10
C THR A 218 -14.55 -0.29 8.67
N ASN A 219 -15.84 -0.26 8.97
CA ASN A 219 -16.60 -1.42 9.39
C ASN A 219 -17.55 -1.92 8.30
N ILE A 220 -17.62 -3.24 8.14
CA ILE A 220 -18.63 -3.88 7.29
C ILE A 220 -19.92 -3.92 8.11
N HIS A 221 -20.98 -3.30 7.60
CA HIS A 221 -22.33 -3.59 8.08
C HIS A 221 -22.77 -4.87 7.39
N SER A 222 -22.90 -5.97 8.13
CA SER A 222 -23.73 -7.07 7.68
C SER A 222 -25.15 -6.52 7.53
N TYR A 223 -25.62 -6.43 6.29
CA TYR A 223 -27.02 -6.18 5.98
C TYR A 223 -27.89 -7.29 6.57
#